data_AF-A0AAE3M3U0-F1
#
_entry.id   AF-A0AAE3M3U0-F1
#
_cell.length_a   1.000
_cell.length_b   1.000
_cell.length_c   1.000
_cell.angle_alpha   90.00
_cell.angle_beta   90.00
_cell.angle_gamma   90.00
#
_symmetry.space_group_name_H-M   'P 1'
#
loop_
_entity.id
_entity.type
_entity.pdbx_description
1 polymer ?
#
loop_
_entity_poly.entity_id
_entity_poly.type
_entity_poly.pdbx_seq_one_letter_code
_entity_poly.pdbx_strand_id
1 'polypeptide(L)'
;MNFNNIKTKLLVALAVLSASCSEDFLERTPQGAAGEANYYQTATDAEYAVNSMYYYMGDEDMFSRGFMWYINASDDMVTGRPKSVPENIKNFNMTGDEGYASWMYPQCYKIIRRANDVLSNVSDMNIDASLKDRYLGEAYFMRGFHYFWVASTYGNDVSGGVPIITEENYKANSFIRPASVTDNYAQIVEDLEKAAALLPLYTTYSSDDYGRAHKDACYAYIAKTYLYWAQYDASKWAKVVEYCDKVTNSGSGRALIDTDNPAEDYRSVFKYTNDFGSEYIWSVVGGIDRGSKLQGVMLENKGWGVYNGWGYFMPTEELYNEFEAGDYRRSATILNFGDEFQFWGENRRYYSTNSLSGFQFNKYMDIYSYDDPIGNGLINANGDALYTVYDMPLLRYAEVLLMEAEAKIMMGESGDAEINMVRNRAGLAAKTNCTLVDLKHERRVELAGEFANRHRDLVRWGDAKDVYSQPLHGRIHSDKTNPDSDYTVEEIWPARNYDPEIHNVWIIPNEVIKSSGIEQNKGW
;
A
#
# COMPACT_ATOMS: atom_id res chain seq x y z
N MET A 1 -85.97 -13.53 -7.42
CA MET A 1 -84.66 -13.46 -8.08
C MET A 1 -83.94 -14.78 -7.87
N ASN A 2 -83.68 -15.52 -8.95
CA ASN A 2 -83.10 -16.88 -8.88
C ASN A 2 -81.63 -16.83 -8.42
N PHE A 3 -81.39 -17.22 -7.17
CA PHE A 3 -80.06 -17.28 -6.54
C PHE A 3 -79.06 -18.18 -7.29
N ASN A 4 -79.53 -19.12 -8.11
CA ASN A 4 -78.67 -19.98 -8.93
C ASN A 4 -78.01 -19.22 -10.10
N ASN A 5 -78.66 -18.19 -10.68
CA ASN A 5 -78.06 -17.39 -11.74
C ASN A 5 -77.00 -16.40 -11.21
N ILE A 6 -77.05 -16.05 -9.93
CA ILE A 6 -76.05 -15.19 -9.28
C ILE A 6 -74.80 -16.02 -8.95
N LYS A 7 -74.95 -17.24 -8.44
CA LYS A 7 -73.82 -18.14 -8.13
C LYS A 7 -73.02 -18.53 -9.39
N THR A 8 -73.71 -18.85 -10.50
CA THR A 8 -73.01 -19.18 -11.76
C THR A 8 -72.31 -17.96 -12.37
N LYS A 9 -72.90 -16.76 -12.27
CA LYS A 9 -72.24 -15.52 -12.71
C LYS A 9 -71.06 -15.12 -11.82
N LEU A 10 -71.11 -15.40 -10.51
CA LEU A 10 -70.01 -15.16 -9.58
C LEU A 10 -68.84 -16.13 -9.79
N LEU A 11 -69.12 -17.40 -10.10
CA LEU A 11 -68.10 -18.41 -10.41
C LEU A 11 -67.39 -18.17 -11.76
N VAL A 12 -68.11 -17.68 -12.77
CA VAL A 12 -67.50 -17.29 -14.06
C VAL A 12 -66.69 -15.99 -13.91
N ALA A 13 -67.14 -15.03 -13.08
CA ALA A 13 -66.37 -13.82 -12.78
C ALA A 13 -65.09 -14.10 -11.96
N LEU A 14 -65.12 -15.10 -11.07
CA LEU A 14 -63.94 -15.49 -10.29
C LEU A 14 -62.90 -16.27 -11.11
N ALA A 15 -63.34 -17.05 -12.11
CA ALA A 15 -62.45 -17.79 -13.01
C ALA A 15 -61.76 -16.90 -14.06
N VAL A 16 -62.34 -15.73 -14.39
CA VAL A 16 -61.72 -14.75 -15.30
C VAL A 16 -60.67 -13.88 -14.58
N LEU A 17 -60.73 -13.79 -13.24
CA LEU A 17 -59.73 -13.06 -12.44
C LEU A 17 -58.43 -13.83 -12.21
N SER A 18 -58.43 -15.15 -12.37
CA SER A 18 -57.22 -15.99 -12.21
C SER A 18 -56.39 -16.16 -13.49
N ALA A 19 -56.81 -15.58 -14.62
CA ALA A 19 -56.11 -15.67 -15.90
C ALA A 19 -55.43 -14.35 -16.32
N SER A 20 -55.38 -13.33 -15.45
CA SER A 20 -54.81 -12.00 -15.75
C SER A 20 -53.49 -11.70 -15.02
N CYS A 21 -52.90 -12.66 -14.32
CA CYS A 21 -51.50 -12.56 -13.93
C CYS A 21 -50.68 -13.27 -15.01
N SER A 22 -50.36 -12.57 -16.10
CA SER A 22 -49.28 -13.01 -16.98
C SER A 22 -47.97 -12.96 -16.17
N GLU A 23 -47.07 -13.91 -16.41
CA GLU A 23 -45.77 -14.01 -15.71
C GLU A 23 -44.95 -12.70 -15.81
N ASP A 24 -45.20 -11.88 -16.84
CA ASP A 24 -44.63 -10.54 -17.04
C ASP A 24 -44.90 -9.54 -15.89
N PHE A 25 -45.92 -9.75 -15.04
CA PHE A 25 -46.17 -8.88 -13.88
C PHE A 25 -45.23 -9.20 -12.71
N LEU A 26 -44.72 -10.44 -12.63
CA LEU A 26 -43.76 -10.88 -11.61
C LEU A 26 -42.31 -10.67 -12.06
N GLU A 27 -42.05 -10.58 -13.37
CA GLU A 27 -40.75 -10.19 -13.93
C GLU A 27 -40.68 -8.69 -14.22
N ARG A 28 -40.66 -7.86 -13.17
CA ARG A 28 -40.19 -6.48 -13.30
C ARG A 28 -38.69 -6.42 -13.00
N THR A 29 -37.86 -6.34 -14.04
CA THR A 29 -36.49 -5.84 -13.89
C THR A 29 -36.53 -4.44 -13.24
N PRO A 30 -35.77 -4.18 -12.18
CA PRO A 30 -35.75 -2.87 -11.53
C PRO A 30 -35.38 -1.79 -12.55
N GLN A 31 -36.32 -0.89 -12.86
CA GLN A 31 -36.03 0.32 -13.61
C GLN A 31 -35.30 1.29 -12.68
N GLY A 32 -33.97 1.32 -12.75
CA GLY A 32 -33.12 2.30 -12.05
C GLY A 32 -31.87 1.75 -11.35
N ALA A 33 -31.75 0.44 -11.19
CA ALA A 33 -30.52 -0.22 -10.75
C ALA A 33 -30.40 -1.53 -11.53
N ALA A 34 -29.30 -1.75 -12.24
CA ALA A 34 -29.01 -3.07 -12.78
C ALA A 34 -28.95 -4.04 -11.59
N GLY A 35 -29.92 -4.95 -11.48
CA GLY A 35 -29.79 -6.07 -10.55
C GLY A 35 -28.54 -6.88 -10.93
N GLU A 36 -27.91 -7.54 -9.95
CA GLU A 36 -26.70 -8.37 -10.15
C GLU A 36 -26.87 -9.34 -11.34
N ALA A 37 -28.08 -9.87 -11.55
CA ALA A 37 -28.44 -10.76 -12.66
C ALA A 37 -28.34 -10.13 -14.07
N ASN A 38 -28.31 -8.81 -14.20
CA ASN A 38 -28.36 -8.08 -15.47
C ASN A 38 -27.23 -7.05 -15.65
N TYR A 39 -26.24 -6.99 -14.75
CA TYR A 39 -25.17 -5.98 -14.85
C TYR A 39 -24.09 -6.35 -15.88
N TYR A 40 -23.60 -7.59 -15.85
CA TYR A 40 -22.47 -8.04 -16.67
C TYR A 40 -22.92 -8.46 -18.08
N GLN A 41 -23.23 -7.49 -18.94
CA GLN A 41 -23.73 -7.76 -20.30
C GLN A 41 -22.69 -7.45 -21.39
N THR A 42 -21.89 -6.41 -21.20
CA THR A 42 -20.96 -5.90 -22.21
C THR A 42 -19.53 -5.82 -21.70
N ALA A 43 -18.55 -5.73 -22.60
CA ALA A 43 -17.15 -5.53 -22.22
C ALA A 43 -16.94 -4.26 -21.38
N THR A 44 -17.74 -3.21 -21.62
CA THR A 44 -17.72 -1.97 -20.84
C THR A 44 -18.23 -2.17 -19.41
N ASP A 45 -19.26 -3.00 -19.21
CA ASP A 45 -19.74 -3.32 -17.85
C ASP A 45 -18.65 -4.06 -17.04
N ALA A 46 -17.95 -5.01 -17.68
CA ALA A 46 -16.81 -5.69 -17.08
C ALA A 46 -15.67 -4.72 -16.77
N GLU A 47 -15.35 -3.81 -17.69
CA GLU A 47 -14.34 -2.78 -17.48
C GLU A 47 -14.64 -1.89 -16.27
N TYR A 48 -15.89 -1.41 -16.14
CA TYR A 48 -16.30 -0.61 -14.99
C TYR A 48 -16.23 -1.39 -13.67
N ALA A 49 -16.60 -2.67 -13.67
CA ALA A 49 -16.44 -3.53 -12.50
C ALA A 49 -14.95 -3.66 -12.10
N VAL A 50 -14.07 -3.89 -13.06
CA VAL A 50 -12.62 -3.99 -12.83
C VAL A 50 -12.05 -2.66 -12.33
N ASN A 51 -12.36 -1.55 -13.00
CA ASN A 51 -11.89 -0.21 -12.60
C ASN A 51 -12.33 0.14 -11.17
N SER A 52 -13.49 -0.35 -10.73
CA SER A 52 -13.95 -0.14 -9.36
C SER A 52 -13.03 -0.75 -8.31
N MET A 53 -12.25 -1.78 -8.62
CA MET A 53 -11.30 -2.38 -7.66
C MET A 53 -10.16 -1.42 -7.30
N TYR A 54 -9.71 -0.60 -8.25
CA TYR A 54 -8.62 0.37 -8.07
C TYR A 54 -9.04 1.58 -7.24
N TYR A 55 -10.34 1.85 -7.16
CA TYR A 55 -10.90 3.06 -6.56
C TYR A 55 -10.35 3.34 -5.15
N TYR A 56 -10.43 2.39 -4.21
CA TYR A 56 -10.08 2.65 -2.81
C TYR A 56 -8.56 2.63 -2.54
N MET A 57 -7.71 2.34 -3.53
CA MET A 57 -6.26 2.40 -3.32
C MET A 57 -5.81 3.83 -2.95
N GLY A 58 -6.36 4.84 -3.65
CA GLY A 58 -6.12 6.26 -3.35
C GLY A 58 -6.98 6.83 -2.21
N ASP A 59 -7.64 5.99 -1.42
CA ASP A 59 -8.38 6.47 -0.25
C ASP A 59 -7.40 7.02 0.82
N GLU A 60 -7.85 8.01 1.58
CA GLU A 60 -7.05 8.65 2.63
C GLU A 60 -6.61 7.64 3.69
N ASP A 61 -7.52 6.72 4.04
CA ASP A 61 -7.29 5.70 5.06
C ASP A 61 -6.76 4.38 4.49
N MET A 62 -6.23 4.38 3.25
CA MET A 62 -5.54 3.25 2.60
C MET A 62 -4.06 3.58 2.34
N PHE A 63 -3.64 3.68 1.07
CA PHE A 63 -2.26 3.97 0.65
C PHE A 63 -1.95 5.47 0.57
N SER A 64 -2.76 6.28 1.25
CA SER A 64 -2.37 7.63 1.63
C SER A 64 -1.73 7.60 3.02
N ARG A 65 -2.51 7.76 4.10
CA ARG A 65 -1.98 7.77 5.47
C ARG A 65 -2.38 6.58 6.32
N GLY A 66 -3.39 5.80 5.92
CA GLY A 66 -3.91 4.66 6.69
C GLY A 66 -2.83 3.65 7.06
N PHE A 67 -2.32 2.88 6.09
CA PHE A 67 -1.21 1.95 6.35
C PHE A 67 0.08 2.65 6.78
N MET A 68 0.28 3.91 6.35
CA MET A 68 1.45 4.69 6.76
C MET A 68 1.46 5.01 8.26
N TRP A 69 0.31 5.03 8.95
CA TRP A 69 0.28 5.16 10.40
C TRP A 69 0.94 3.97 11.12
N TYR A 70 0.78 2.76 10.60
CA TYR A 70 1.45 1.57 11.12
C TYR A 70 2.95 1.58 10.80
N ILE A 71 3.34 2.12 9.65
CA ILE A 71 4.75 2.31 9.28
C ILE A 71 5.41 3.38 10.17
N ASN A 72 4.69 4.45 10.50
CA ASN A 72 5.12 5.52 11.42
C ASN A 72 5.34 5.02 12.87
N ALA A 73 4.82 3.85 13.23
CA ALA A 73 5.17 3.19 14.48
C ALA A 73 6.61 2.65 14.50
N SER A 74 7.35 2.71 13.40
CA SER A 74 8.78 2.39 13.37
C SER A 74 9.65 3.44 14.08
N ASP A 75 10.96 3.21 14.02
CA ASP A 75 12.06 4.07 14.49
C ASP A 75 12.48 5.15 13.47
N ASP A 76 11.97 5.12 12.24
CA ASP A 76 12.41 6.01 11.16
C ASP A 76 11.79 7.41 11.21
N MET A 77 10.65 7.55 11.89
CA MET A 77 9.88 8.79 11.90
C MET A 77 9.05 8.93 13.17
N VAL A 78 8.66 10.16 13.49
CA VAL A 78 7.73 10.49 14.58
C VAL A 78 6.46 11.14 14.04
N THR A 79 5.39 11.04 14.83
CA THR A 79 4.15 11.78 14.60
C THR A 79 4.42 13.27 14.80
N GLY A 80 4.51 14.02 13.71
CA GLY A 80 4.89 15.44 13.71
C GLY A 80 3.88 16.40 14.34
N ARG A 81 2.70 15.90 14.74
CA ARG A 81 1.62 16.70 15.34
C ARG A 81 0.98 15.98 16.51
N PRO A 82 0.80 16.65 17.66
CA PRO A 82 0.19 16.03 18.83
C PRO A 82 -1.28 15.71 18.53
N LYS A 83 -1.61 14.42 18.55
CA LYS A 83 -2.95 13.87 18.34
C LYS A 83 -3.01 12.48 18.96
N SER A 84 -4.07 12.22 19.74
CA SER A 84 -4.23 10.96 20.48
C SER A 84 -4.24 9.72 19.57
N VAL A 85 -4.95 9.74 18.45
CA VAL A 85 -5.05 8.57 17.55
C VAL A 85 -3.68 8.12 17.01
N PRO A 86 -2.89 8.95 16.31
CA PRO A 86 -1.58 8.54 15.83
C PRO A 86 -0.55 8.31 16.95
N GLU A 87 -0.69 8.98 18.11
CA GLU A 87 0.11 8.67 19.30
C GLU A 87 -0.18 7.26 19.84
N ASN A 88 -1.45 6.86 19.93
CA ASN A 88 -1.84 5.51 20.34
C ASN A 88 -1.27 4.45 19.40
N ILE A 89 -1.35 4.70 18.08
CA ILE A 89 -0.79 3.79 17.07
C ILE A 89 0.73 3.69 17.26
N LYS A 90 1.44 4.83 17.31
CA LYS A 90 2.91 4.83 17.45
C LYS A 90 3.37 4.23 18.78
N ASN A 91 2.58 4.34 19.84
CA ASN A 91 2.90 3.80 21.17
C ASN A 91 2.38 2.37 21.39
N PHE A 92 1.79 1.72 20.38
CA PHE A 92 1.18 0.39 20.49
C PHE A 92 0.09 0.30 21.57
N ASN A 93 -0.59 1.41 21.85
CA ASN A 93 -1.65 1.53 22.86
C ASN A 93 -3.04 1.63 22.22
N MET A 94 -3.25 0.93 21.11
CA MET A 94 -4.52 0.97 20.38
C MET A 94 -5.63 0.23 21.13
N THR A 95 -6.86 0.71 21.02
CA THR A 95 -8.05 0.04 21.58
C THR A 95 -8.96 -0.57 20.52
N GLY A 96 -8.65 -0.36 19.24
CA GLY A 96 -9.44 -0.86 18.10
C GLY A 96 -10.52 0.11 17.61
N ASP A 97 -10.57 1.32 18.18
CA ASP A 97 -11.50 2.40 17.81
C ASP A 97 -10.77 3.63 17.23
N GLU A 98 -9.47 3.52 16.98
CA GLU A 98 -8.65 4.53 16.32
C GLU A 98 -9.15 4.79 14.89
N GLY A 99 -9.91 5.89 14.70
CA GLY A 99 -10.61 6.17 13.44
C GLY A 99 -9.72 6.23 12.18
N TYR A 100 -8.46 6.66 12.28
CA TYR A 100 -7.53 6.67 11.13
C TYR A 100 -7.02 5.27 10.75
N ALA A 101 -7.24 4.29 11.60
CA ALA A 101 -6.78 2.91 11.44
C ALA A 101 -7.94 1.90 11.35
N SER A 102 -9.20 2.36 11.32
CA SER A 102 -10.37 1.49 11.30
C SER A 102 -10.82 1.10 9.89
N TRP A 103 -10.33 1.81 8.86
CA TRP A 103 -10.82 1.65 7.48
C TRP A 103 -9.98 0.71 6.61
N MET A 104 -8.68 0.50 6.85
CA MET A 104 -7.88 -0.36 5.95
C MET A 104 -8.48 -1.77 5.83
N TYR A 105 -8.84 -2.38 6.96
CA TYR A 105 -9.44 -3.72 7.00
C TYR A 105 -10.72 -3.81 6.16
N PRO A 106 -11.79 -3.03 6.44
CA PRO A 106 -13.03 -3.12 5.65
C PRO A 106 -12.84 -2.66 4.20
N GLN A 107 -11.95 -1.71 3.89
CA GLN A 107 -11.69 -1.30 2.51
C GLN A 107 -10.99 -2.40 1.70
N CYS A 108 -10.03 -3.12 2.29
CA CYS A 108 -9.44 -4.31 1.67
C CYS A 108 -10.53 -5.36 1.36
N TYR A 109 -11.43 -5.66 2.31
CA TYR A 109 -12.51 -6.62 2.08
C TYR A 109 -13.56 -6.17 1.06
N LYS A 110 -13.80 -4.85 0.90
CA LYS A 110 -14.63 -4.32 -0.20
C LYS A 110 -13.98 -4.58 -1.56
N ILE A 111 -12.67 -4.42 -1.69
CA ILE A 111 -11.97 -4.72 -2.95
C ILE A 111 -11.95 -6.23 -3.21
N ILE A 112 -11.67 -7.05 -2.19
CA ILE A 112 -11.75 -8.52 -2.28
C ILE A 112 -13.13 -8.96 -2.75
N ARG A 113 -14.21 -8.36 -2.21
CA ARG A 113 -15.58 -8.63 -2.68
C ARG A 113 -15.77 -8.26 -4.15
N ARG A 114 -15.32 -7.08 -4.58
CA ARG A 114 -15.40 -6.67 -6.00
C ARG A 114 -14.62 -7.60 -6.92
N ALA A 115 -13.45 -8.08 -6.49
CA ALA A 115 -12.70 -9.09 -7.21
C ALA A 115 -13.49 -10.40 -7.34
N ASN A 116 -14.11 -10.88 -6.26
CA ASN A 116 -14.95 -12.08 -6.30
C ASN A 116 -16.15 -11.91 -7.25
N ASP A 117 -16.77 -10.72 -7.28
CA ASP A 117 -17.85 -10.42 -8.21
C ASP A 117 -17.36 -10.46 -9.67
N VAL A 118 -16.18 -9.88 -9.97
CA VAL A 118 -15.58 -9.94 -11.32
C VAL A 118 -15.27 -11.40 -11.71
N LEU A 119 -14.62 -12.17 -10.85
CA LEU A 119 -14.26 -13.57 -11.11
C LEU A 119 -15.50 -14.44 -11.36
N SER A 120 -16.57 -14.20 -10.61
CA SER A 120 -17.83 -14.96 -10.71
C SER A 120 -18.63 -14.63 -11.97
N ASN A 121 -18.58 -13.38 -12.44
CA ASN A 121 -19.47 -12.92 -13.52
C ASN A 121 -18.78 -12.73 -14.87
N VAL A 122 -17.49 -12.37 -14.90
CA VAL A 122 -16.76 -12.07 -16.15
C VAL A 122 -16.25 -13.35 -16.82
N SER A 123 -16.02 -14.41 -16.06
CA SER A 123 -15.54 -15.71 -16.56
C SER A 123 -16.41 -16.26 -17.70
N ASP A 124 -17.72 -16.16 -17.56
CA ASP A 124 -18.71 -16.68 -18.53
C ASP A 124 -19.13 -15.66 -19.62
N MET A 125 -18.64 -14.42 -19.58
CA MET A 125 -19.05 -13.38 -20.55
C MET A 125 -18.56 -13.67 -21.96
N ASN A 126 -19.37 -13.37 -22.98
CA ASN A 126 -18.94 -13.47 -24.38
C ASN A 126 -18.30 -12.15 -24.87
N ILE A 127 -17.08 -11.88 -24.41
CA ILE A 127 -16.27 -10.71 -24.77
C ILE A 127 -14.94 -11.14 -25.39
N ASP A 128 -14.13 -10.18 -25.87
CA ASP A 128 -12.79 -10.46 -26.38
C ASP A 128 -11.96 -11.26 -25.36
N ALA A 129 -11.29 -12.32 -25.83
CA ALA A 129 -10.58 -13.25 -24.96
C ALA A 129 -9.40 -12.57 -24.23
N SER A 130 -8.68 -11.66 -24.90
CA SER A 130 -7.56 -10.96 -24.26
C SER A 130 -8.03 -9.98 -23.19
N LEU A 131 -9.17 -9.30 -23.42
CA LEU A 131 -9.80 -8.46 -22.40
C LEU A 131 -10.33 -9.29 -21.23
N LYS A 132 -10.96 -10.43 -21.49
CA LYS A 132 -11.42 -11.33 -20.44
C LYS A 132 -10.26 -11.81 -19.56
N ASP A 133 -9.19 -12.32 -20.18
CA ASP A 133 -8.01 -12.79 -19.47
C ASP A 133 -7.42 -11.66 -18.62
N ARG A 134 -7.29 -10.46 -19.19
CA ARG A 134 -6.82 -9.29 -18.44
C ARG A 134 -7.72 -8.96 -17.25
N TYR A 135 -9.04 -8.90 -17.43
CA TYR A 135 -9.99 -8.56 -16.35
C TYR A 135 -9.99 -9.60 -15.22
N LEU A 136 -9.93 -10.88 -15.54
CA LEU A 136 -9.80 -11.94 -14.55
C LEU A 136 -8.44 -11.89 -13.84
N GLY A 137 -7.36 -11.64 -14.60
CA GLY A 137 -6.03 -11.46 -14.07
C GLY A 137 -5.92 -10.27 -13.10
N GLU A 138 -6.53 -9.13 -13.45
CA GLU A 138 -6.62 -7.95 -12.58
C GLU A 138 -7.42 -8.26 -11.31
N ALA A 139 -8.51 -9.02 -11.41
CA ALA A 139 -9.30 -9.42 -10.24
C ALA A 139 -8.52 -10.33 -9.28
N TYR A 140 -7.84 -11.36 -9.82
CA TYR A 140 -6.96 -12.20 -9.03
C TYR A 140 -5.83 -11.39 -8.38
N PHE A 141 -5.17 -10.51 -9.15
CA PHE A 141 -4.11 -9.66 -8.62
C PHE A 141 -4.63 -8.78 -7.47
N MET A 142 -5.74 -8.09 -7.67
CA MET A 142 -6.31 -7.19 -6.68
C MET A 142 -6.76 -7.94 -5.43
N ARG A 143 -7.29 -9.16 -5.55
CA ARG A 143 -7.61 -10.00 -4.39
C ARG A 143 -6.37 -10.43 -3.62
N GLY A 144 -5.36 -10.98 -4.30
CA GLY A 144 -4.10 -11.40 -3.69
C GLY A 144 -3.35 -10.22 -3.04
N PHE A 145 -3.25 -9.09 -3.73
CA PHE A 145 -2.60 -7.87 -3.25
C PHE A 145 -3.28 -7.32 -1.97
N HIS A 146 -4.61 -7.23 -1.94
CA HIS A 146 -5.31 -6.75 -0.74
C HIS A 146 -5.28 -7.77 0.40
N TYR A 147 -5.28 -9.07 0.09
CA TYR A 147 -5.02 -10.10 1.09
C TYR A 147 -3.62 -9.96 1.69
N PHE A 148 -2.58 -9.68 0.90
CA PHE A 148 -1.24 -9.47 1.42
C PHE A 148 -1.24 -8.37 2.49
N TRP A 149 -1.83 -7.21 2.20
CA TRP A 149 -1.86 -6.09 3.12
C TRP A 149 -2.67 -6.39 4.39
N VAL A 150 -3.88 -6.94 4.26
CA VAL A 150 -4.73 -7.21 5.43
C VAL A 150 -4.21 -8.39 6.27
N ALA A 151 -3.74 -9.48 5.63
CA ALA A 151 -3.22 -10.64 6.35
C ALA A 151 -1.89 -10.34 7.04
N SER A 152 -0.96 -9.64 6.38
CA SER A 152 0.34 -9.31 6.99
C SER A 152 0.25 -8.25 8.10
N THR A 153 -0.83 -7.46 8.12
CA THR A 153 -1.08 -6.44 9.16
C THR A 153 -1.74 -7.05 10.40
N TYR A 154 -2.72 -7.93 10.22
CA TYR A 154 -3.61 -8.39 11.29
C TYR A 154 -3.46 -9.89 11.63
N GLY A 155 -2.61 -10.64 10.93
CA GLY A 155 -2.47 -12.08 11.12
C GLY A 155 -1.04 -12.54 11.42
N ASN A 156 -0.91 -13.62 12.20
CA ASN A 156 0.33 -14.36 12.44
C ASN A 156 0.02 -15.84 12.78
N ASP A 157 1.04 -16.63 13.10
CA ASP A 157 0.91 -18.05 13.46
C ASP A 157 0.30 -18.32 14.84
N VAL A 158 0.15 -17.29 15.69
CA VAL A 158 -0.32 -17.44 17.08
C VAL A 158 -1.78 -16.99 17.23
N SER A 159 -2.13 -15.88 16.60
CA SER A 159 -3.45 -15.26 16.60
C SER A 159 -4.31 -15.69 15.40
N GLY A 160 -3.73 -16.44 14.47
CA GLY A 160 -4.37 -16.86 13.23
C GLY A 160 -4.35 -15.79 12.14
N GLY A 161 -4.85 -16.18 10.98
CA GLY A 161 -4.95 -15.30 9.83
C GLY A 161 -6.23 -14.47 9.80
N VAL A 162 -6.55 -13.90 8.64
CA VAL A 162 -7.82 -13.20 8.36
C VAL A 162 -8.75 -14.09 7.53
N PRO A 163 -10.08 -13.93 7.58
CA PRO A 163 -10.98 -14.83 6.85
C PRO A 163 -10.72 -14.86 5.33
N ILE A 164 -10.61 -16.06 4.77
CA ILE A 164 -10.41 -16.29 3.34
C ILE A 164 -11.78 -16.37 2.66
N ILE A 165 -12.02 -15.47 1.72
CA ILE A 165 -13.28 -15.26 1.03
C ILE A 165 -13.01 -15.25 -0.47
N THR A 166 -13.50 -16.26 -1.15
CA THR A 166 -13.36 -16.48 -2.60
C THR A 166 -14.72 -16.48 -3.28
N GLU A 167 -14.75 -16.60 -4.60
CA GLU A 167 -15.95 -16.81 -5.41
C GLU A 167 -16.78 -18.02 -4.95
N GLU A 168 -16.17 -19.00 -4.28
CA GLU A 168 -16.85 -20.21 -3.82
C GLU A 168 -17.68 -19.99 -2.56
N ASN A 169 -17.27 -19.04 -1.70
CA ASN A 169 -17.84 -18.91 -0.36
C ASN A 169 -18.33 -17.49 -0.01
N TYR A 170 -18.16 -16.48 -0.86
CA TYR A 170 -18.52 -15.08 -0.54
C TYR A 170 -20.00 -14.84 -0.22
N LYS A 171 -20.87 -15.81 -0.50
CA LYS A 171 -22.30 -15.83 -0.14
C LYS A 171 -22.59 -16.53 1.20
N ALA A 172 -21.58 -17.00 1.90
CA ALA A 172 -21.73 -17.61 3.22
C ALA A 172 -22.24 -16.60 4.25
N ASN A 173 -22.94 -17.11 5.27
CA ASN A 173 -23.51 -16.28 6.35
C ASN A 173 -22.50 -15.96 7.46
N SER A 174 -21.37 -16.68 7.50
CA SER A 174 -20.29 -16.46 8.46
C SER A 174 -18.95 -16.89 7.85
N PHE A 175 -17.88 -16.29 8.34
CA PHE A 175 -16.52 -16.58 7.91
C PHE A 175 -15.64 -16.81 9.12
N ILE A 176 -14.78 -17.83 9.04
CA ILE A 176 -13.88 -18.23 10.13
C ILE A 176 -12.46 -17.83 9.75
N ARG A 177 -11.69 -17.41 10.75
CA ARG A 177 -10.27 -17.12 10.60
C ARG A 177 -9.48 -18.43 10.47
N PRO A 178 -8.54 -18.55 9.53
CA PRO A 178 -7.63 -19.70 9.52
C PRO A 178 -6.74 -19.69 10.76
N ALA A 179 -6.27 -20.87 11.18
CA ALA A 179 -5.49 -21.03 12.40
C ALA A 179 -4.11 -20.36 12.33
N SER A 180 -3.59 -20.11 11.12
CA SER A 180 -2.35 -19.38 10.88
C SER A 180 -2.52 -18.46 9.66
N VAL A 181 -1.75 -17.37 9.65
CA VAL A 181 -1.61 -16.47 8.50
C VAL A 181 -1.03 -17.16 7.26
N THR A 182 -0.34 -18.30 7.41
CA THR A 182 0.24 -19.01 6.26
C THR A 182 -0.81 -19.52 5.29
N ASP A 183 -2.03 -19.80 5.75
CA ASP A 183 -3.16 -20.14 4.86
C ASP A 183 -3.56 -18.93 4.01
N ASN A 184 -3.49 -17.71 4.56
CA ASN A 184 -3.66 -16.50 3.75
C ASN A 184 -2.53 -16.36 2.73
N TYR A 185 -1.28 -16.60 3.13
CA TYR A 185 -0.14 -16.54 2.20
C TYR A 185 -0.26 -17.56 1.06
N ALA A 186 -0.77 -18.77 1.33
CA ALA A 186 -1.07 -19.75 0.30
C ALA A 186 -2.12 -19.22 -0.70
N GLN A 187 -3.23 -18.67 -0.21
CA GLN A 187 -4.26 -18.07 -1.07
C GLN A 187 -3.74 -16.90 -1.89
N ILE A 188 -2.92 -16.03 -1.28
CA ILE A 188 -2.30 -14.88 -1.96
C ILE A 188 -1.43 -15.36 -3.12
N VAL A 189 -0.55 -16.33 -2.87
CA VAL A 189 0.32 -16.90 -3.91
C VAL A 189 -0.52 -17.54 -5.02
N GLU A 190 -1.55 -18.31 -4.68
CA GLU A 190 -2.43 -18.93 -5.67
C GLU A 190 -3.10 -17.90 -6.59
N ASP A 191 -3.67 -16.84 -6.01
CA ASP A 191 -4.29 -15.75 -6.77
C ASP A 191 -3.27 -15.04 -7.66
N LEU A 192 -2.10 -14.68 -7.12
CA LEU A 192 -1.08 -13.96 -7.89
C LEU A 192 -0.46 -14.84 -8.99
N GLU A 193 -0.36 -16.16 -8.81
CA GLU A 193 0.07 -17.08 -9.86
C GLU A 193 -0.97 -17.18 -10.98
N LYS A 194 -2.26 -17.26 -10.65
CA LYS A 194 -3.37 -17.18 -11.64
C LYS A 194 -3.34 -15.83 -12.38
N ALA A 195 -3.13 -14.73 -11.66
CA ALA A 195 -3.00 -13.41 -12.25
C ALA A 195 -1.82 -13.32 -13.22
N ALA A 196 -0.64 -13.80 -12.82
CA ALA A 196 0.56 -13.79 -13.66
C ALA A 196 0.41 -14.63 -14.94
N ALA A 197 -0.40 -15.68 -14.91
CA ALA A 197 -0.69 -16.50 -16.09
C ALA A 197 -1.55 -15.76 -17.12
N LEU A 198 -2.43 -14.86 -16.69
CA LEU A 198 -3.40 -14.14 -17.53
C LEU A 198 -2.93 -12.75 -17.93
N LEU A 199 -2.20 -12.06 -17.05
CA LEU A 199 -1.82 -10.67 -17.25
C LEU A 199 -0.66 -10.54 -18.24
N PRO A 200 -0.67 -9.50 -19.09
CA PRO A 200 0.45 -9.19 -19.95
C PRO A 200 1.61 -8.53 -19.17
N LEU A 201 2.74 -8.35 -19.85
CA LEU A 201 3.82 -7.49 -19.34
C LEU A 201 3.40 -6.02 -19.43
N TYR A 202 3.81 -5.22 -18.46
CA TYR A 202 3.54 -3.77 -18.46
C TYR A 202 3.99 -3.08 -19.76
N THR A 203 5.13 -3.51 -20.31
CA THR A 203 5.73 -2.96 -21.54
C THR A 203 4.87 -3.15 -22.78
N THR A 204 3.81 -3.95 -22.70
CA THR A 204 2.85 -4.16 -23.78
C THR A 204 1.57 -3.33 -23.63
N TYR A 205 1.38 -2.63 -22.51
CA TYR A 205 0.26 -1.71 -22.33
C TYR A 205 0.46 -0.42 -23.12
N SER A 206 -0.65 0.15 -23.59
CA SER A 206 -0.69 1.55 -23.99
C SER A 206 -0.68 2.44 -22.75
N SER A 207 -0.38 3.73 -22.94
CA SER A 207 -0.40 4.74 -21.87
C SER A 207 -1.73 4.81 -21.13
N ASP A 208 -2.85 4.53 -21.80
CA ASP A 208 -4.20 4.58 -21.23
C ASP A 208 -4.43 3.48 -20.17
N ASP A 209 -3.62 2.41 -20.20
CA ASP A 209 -3.69 1.27 -19.29
C ASP A 209 -2.54 1.25 -18.28
N TYR A 210 -1.71 2.30 -18.22
CA TYR A 210 -0.68 2.42 -17.19
C TYR A 210 -1.31 2.48 -15.80
N GLY A 211 -0.67 1.81 -14.84
CA GLY A 211 -1.21 1.60 -13.49
C GLY A 211 -2.12 0.39 -13.34
N ARG A 212 -2.52 -0.29 -14.42
CA ARG A 212 -3.19 -1.59 -14.33
C ARG A 212 -2.23 -2.68 -13.88
N ALA A 213 -2.76 -3.69 -13.18
CA ALA A 213 -2.02 -4.87 -12.79
C ALA A 213 -1.34 -5.53 -13.99
N HIS A 214 -0.10 -5.98 -13.79
CA HIS A 214 0.70 -6.64 -14.81
C HIS A 214 1.52 -7.78 -14.20
N LYS A 215 2.09 -8.60 -15.09
CA LYS A 215 2.82 -9.82 -14.71
C LYS A 215 3.98 -9.59 -13.74
N ASP A 216 4.80 -8.56 -13.95
CA ASP A 216 5.92 -8.27 -13.02
C ASP A 216 5.44 -7.94 -11.60
N ALA A 217 4.33 -7.21 -11.46
CA ALA A 217 3.75 -6.88 -10.16
C ALA A 217 3.28 -8.14 -9.43
N CYS A 218 2.72 -9.11 -10.17
CA CYS A 218 2.35 -10.40 -9.62
C CYS A 218 3.57 -11.14 -9.05
N TYR A 219 4.64 -11.27 -9.83
CA TYR A 219 5.86 -11.93 -9.38
C TYR A 219 6.50 -11.25 -8.18
N ALA A 220 6.55 -9.91 -8.17
CA ALA A 220 7.11 -9.16 -7.05
C ALA A 220 6.29 -9.34 -5.76
N TYR A 221 4.95 -9.29 -5.83
CA TYR A 221 4.12 -9.54 -4.65
C TYR A 221 4.12 -11.01 -4.20
N ILE A 222 4.33 -11.97 -5.11
CA ILE A 222 4.60 -13.37 -4.73
C ILE A 222 5.93 -13.46 -3.96
N ALA A 223 7.01 -12.85 -4.45
CA ALA A 223 8.29 -12.80 -3.75
C ALA A 223 8.13 -12.17 -2.36
N LYS A 224 7.43 -11.04 -2.25
CA LYS A 224 7.16 -10.35 -0.98
C LYS A 224 6.30 -11.19 -0.02
N THR A 225 5.34 -11.94 -0.54
CA THR A 225 4.53 -12.87 0.26
C THR A 225 5.38 -14.02 0.79
N TYR A 226 6.21 -14.63 -0.06
CA TYR A 226 7.14 -15.67 0.39
C TYR A 226 8.18 -15.15 1.38
N LEU A 227 8.65 -13.91 1.22
CA LEU A 227 9.56 -13.26 2.17
C LEU A 227 8.90 -13.27 3.55
N TYR A 228 7.67 -12.77 3.64
CA TYR A 228 6.91 -12.71 4.89
C TYR A 228 6.59 -14.10 5.43
N TRP A 229 6.27 -15.07 4.57
CA TRP A 229 6.03 -16.45 4.96
C TRP A 229 7.29 -17.12 5.51
N ALA A 230 8.48 -16.76 5.02
CA ALA A 230 9.72 -17.43 5.39
C ALA A 230 10.11 -17.29 6.88
N GLN A 231 9.50 -16.35 7.62
CA GLN A 231 9.67 -16.28 9.08
C GLN A 231 9.01 -17.47 9.81
N TYR A 232 7.99 -18.08 9.19
CA TYR A 232 7.24 -19.22 9.73
C TYR A 232 7.71 -20.54 9.12
N ASP A 233 8.16 -20.50 7.85
CA ASP A 233 8.67 -21.66 7.12
C ASP A 233 9.91 -21.27 6.29
N ALA A 234 11.09 -21.56 6.82
CA ALA A 234 12.36 -21.23 6.17
C ALA A 234 12.53 -21.87 4.77
N SER A 235 11.75 -22.91 4.41
CA SER A 235 11.79 -23.45 3.04
C SER A 235 11.32 -22.45 1.98
N LYS A 236 10.63 -21.38 2.40
CA LYS A 236 10.12 -20.33 1.51
C LYS A 236 11.19 -19.35 1.03
N TRP A 237 12.38 -19.30 1.64
CA TRP A 237 13.47 -18.42 1.17
C TRP A 237 13.85 -18.72 -0.29
N ALA A 238 13.92 -19.99 -0.69
CA ALA A 238 14.20 -20.36 -2.07
C ALA A 238 13.14 -19.83 -3.05
N LYS A 239 11.89 -19.72 -2.61
CA LYS A 239 10.80 -19.14 -3.42
C LYS A 239 10.91 -17.63 -3.57
N VAL A 240 11.47 -16.93 -2.59
CA VAL A 240 11.75 -15.49 -2.73
C VAL A 240 12.72 -15.25 -3.88
N VAL A 241 13.85 -15.98 -3.90
CA VAL A 241 14.85 -15.90 -4.98
C VAL A 241 14.21 -16.24 -6.33
N GLU A 242 13.49 -17.37 -6.43
CA GLU A 242 12.82 -17.80 -7.66
C GLU A 242 11.93 -16.70 -8.26
N TYR A 243 11.14 -16.01 -7.42
CA TYR A 243 10.21 -14.99 -7.89
C TYR A 243 10.86 -13.62 -8.10
N CYS A 244 11.94 -13.28 -7.39
CA CYS A 244 12.76 -12.11 -7.71
C CYS A 244 13.44 -12.27 -9.07
N ASP A 245 13.99 -13.46 -9.34
CA ASP A 245 14.56 -13.82 -10.65
C ASP A 245 13.54 -13.70 -11.77
N LYS A 246 12.28 -14.09 -11.55
CA LYS A 246 11.20 -13.92 -12.54
C LYS A 246 10.90 -12.45 -12.85
N VAL A 247 11.03 -11.54 -11.89
CA VAL A 247 10.89 -10.09 -12.13
C VAL A 247 12.08 -9.59 -12.93
N THR A 248 13.30 -9.88 -12.49
CA THR A 248 14.55 -9.44 -13.15
C THR A 248 14.62 -9.95 -14.59
N ASN A 249 14.21 -11.19 -14.83
CA ASN A 249 14.29 -11.85 -16.14
C ASN A 249 12.97 -11.83 -16.93
N SER A 250 11.99 -10.99 -16.57
CA SER A 250 10.67 -11.00 -17.21
C SER A 250 10.65 -10.54 -18.67
N GLY A 251 11.71 -9.84 -19.09
CA GLY A 251 11.78 -9.16 -20.39
C GLY A 251 11.20 -7.74 -20.38
N SER A 252 10.71 -7.25 -19.24
CA SER A 252 10.23 -5.87 -19.09
C SER A 252 11.34 -4.83 -18.95
N GLY A 253 12.61 -5.25 -18.79
CA GLY A 253 13.74 -4.33 -18.60
C GLY A 253 13.73 -3.61 -17.26
N ARG A 254 13.26 -4.27 -16.19
CA ARG A 254 13.28 -3.71 -14.83
C ARG A 254 14.72 -3.51 -14.38
N ALA A 255 15.02 -2.28 -13.98
CA ALA A 255 16.38 -1.86 -13.64
C ALA A 255 16.34 -0.65 -12.72
N LEU A 256 17.36 -0.52 -11.86
CA LEU A 256 17.62 0.73 -11.14
C LEU A 256 17.87 1.86 -12.15
N ILE A 257 17.44 3.08 -11.82
CA ILE A 257 17.88 4.25 -12.56
C ILE A 257 19.36 4.45 -12.25
N ASP A 258 20.20 4.36 -13.27
CA ASP A 258 21.66 4.48 -13.16
C ASP A 258 22.18 5.20 -14.42
N THR A 259 22.48 6.49 -14.27
CA THR A 259 22.94 7.37 -15.35
C THR A 259 24.40 7.81 -15.15
N ASP A 260 25.14 7.08 -14.30
CA ASP A 260 26.46 7.45 -13.80
C ASP A 260 26.44 8.81 -13.04
N ASN A 261 25.29 9.21 -12.50
CA ASN A 261 25.14 10.41 -11.67
C ASN A 261 24.37 10.07 -10.37
N PRO A 262 25.05 9.46 -9.38
CA PRO A 262 24.44 9.03 -8.14
C PRO A 262 23.65 10.10 -7.37
N ALA A 263 24.03 11.37 -7.52
CA ALA A 263 23.34 12.51 -6.91
C ALA A 263 21.90 12.68 -7.42
N GLU A 264 21.67 12.31 -8.69
CA GLU A 264 20.38 12.42 -9.35
C GLU A 264 19.67 11.08 -9.52
N ASP A 265 20.39 9.97 -9.62
CA ASP A 265 19.82 8.66 -9.96
C ASP A 265 18.75 8.20 -8.96
N TYR A 266 19.07 8.20 -7.66
CA TYR A 266 18.07 7.84 -6.64
C TYR A 266 16.95 8.88 -6.53
N ARG A 267 17.28 10.18 -6.61
CA ARG A 267 16.27 11.26 -6.56
C ARG A 267 15.28 11.14 -7.73
N SER A 268 15.76 10.70 -8.89
CA SER A 268 14.99 10.61 -10.12
C SER A 268 13.87 9.57 -10.02
N VAL A 269 14.01 8.55 -9.19
CA VAL A 269 12.95 7.56 -8.92
C VAL A 269 11.69 8.21 -8.34
N PHE A 270 11.83 9.36 -7.66
CA PHE A 270 10.74 10.07 -7.00
C PHE A 270 10.28 11.33 -7.76
N LYS A 271 10.65 11.45 -9.05
CA LYS A 271 10.15 12.48 -9.96
C LYS A 271 8.92 11.95 -10.69
N TYR A 272 7.85 12.73 -10.77
CA TYR A 272 6.62 12.29 -11.45
C TYR A 272 6.83 12.05 -12.96
N THR A 273 7.85 12.68 -13.54
CA THR A 273 8.25 12.46 -14.93
C THR A 273 8.88 11.09 -15.17
N ASN A 274 9.26 10.38 -14.10
CA ASN A 274 9.76 9.01 -14.13
C ASN A 274 8.72 8.01 -13.61
N ASP A 275 7.46 8.43 -13.42
CA ASP A 275 6.37 7.50 -13.15
C ASP A 275 6.33 6.43 -14.26
N PHE A 276 6.13 5.19 -13.83
CA PHE A 276 6.22 4.00 -14.67
C PHE A 276 7.57 3.73 -15.37
N GLY A 277 8.66 4.35 -14.90
CA GLY A 277 10.02 4.12 -15.40
C GLY A 277 10.56 2.70 -15.14
N SER A 278 11.87 2.51 -15.33
CA SER A 278 12.52 1.19 -15.21
C SER A 278 12.40 0.56 -13.82
N GLU A 279 12.30 1.35 -12.76
CA GLU A 279 12.12 0.87 -11.38
C GLU A 279 10.67 0.57 -10.99
N TYR A 280 9.70 0.91 -11.85
CA TYR A 280 8.28 0.71 -11.55
C TYR A 280 7.93 -0.78 -11.43
N ILE A 281 7.26 -1.14 -10.32
CA ILE A 281 6.63 -2.45 -10.16
C ILE A 281 5.16 -2.29 -9.80
N TRP A 282 4.82 -1.45 -8.82
CA TRP A 282 3.43 -1.20 -8.46
C TRP A 282 3.27 0.16 -7.77
N SER A 283 2.25 0.93 -8.18
CA SER A 283 1.93 2.26 -7.64
C SER A 283 0.43 2.42 -7.43
N VAL A 284 0.06 3.37 -6.56
CA VAL A 284 -1.25 4.02 -6.66
C VAL A 284 -1.12 5.15 -7.66
N VAL A 285 -1.90 5.08 -8.74
CA VAL A 285 -1.91 6.11 -9.78
C VAL A 285 -2.31 7.46 -9.20
N GLY A 286 -1.53 8.48 -9.53
CA GLY A 286 -1.75 9.87 -9.15
C GLY A 286 -2.81 10.55 -9.99
N GLY A 287 -3.23 11.73 -9.54
CA GLY A 287 -4.18 12.59 -10.21
C GLY A 287 -4.57 13.76 -9.32
N ILE A 288 -4.92 14.89 -9.92
CA ILE A 288 -5.25 16.09 -9.12
C ILE A 288 -6.56 15.95 -8.34
N ASP A 289 -7.47 15.07 -8.72
CA ASP A 289 -8.75 14.87 -7.99
C ASP A 289 -8.81 13.56 -7.21
N ARG A 290 -7.82 12.68 -7.42
CA ARG A 290 -7.76 11.36 -6.83
C ARG A 290 -6.36 10.79 -6.96
N GLY A 291 -5.88 10.14 -5.91
CA GLY A 291 -4.59 9.47 -5.86
C GLY A 291 -4.18 9.31 -4.40
N SER A 292 -2.95 8.88 -4.15
CA SER A 292 -2.41 8.99 -2.79
C SER A 292 -2.28 10.46 -2.39
N LYS A 293 -2.61 10.76 -1.14
CA LYS A 293 -2.36 12.07 -0.52
C LYS A 293 -1.01 12.15 0.19
N LEU A 294 -0.23 11.06 0.20
CA LEU A 294 0.90 10.91 1.11
C LEU A 294 1.96 12.02 0.96
N GLN A 295 2.20 12.48 -0.26
CA GLN A 295 3.09 13.60 -0.60
C GLN A 295 2.73 14.84 0.23
N GLY A 296 1.46 15.24 0.22
CA GLY A 296 0.97 16.39 0.99
C GLY A 296 0.84 16.12 2.49
N VAL A 297 0.63 14.86 2.88
CA VAL A 297 0.60 14.43 4.29
C VAL A 297 2.00 14.55 4.93
N MET A 298 3.05 14.25 4.16
CA MET A 298 4.46 14.35 4.54
C MET A 298 4.99 15.79 4.48
N LEU A 299 4.50 16.60 3.53
CA LEU A 299 4.89 18.00 3.37
C LEU A 299 4.70 18.81 4.65
N GLU A 300 5.68 19.67 4.97
CA GLU A 300 5.73 20.63 6.08
C GLU A 300 4.34 21.22 6.35
N ASN A 301 3.97 21.28 7.62
CA ASN A 301 2.67 21.81 8.00
C ASN A 301 2.50 23.25 7.48
N LYS A 302 1.46 23.46 6.67
CA LYS A 302 1.17 24.71 5.92
C LYS A 302 2.20 25.11 4.86
N GLY A 303 3.16 24.25 4.49
CA GLY A 303 4.07 24.44 3.35
C GLY A 303 4.66 25.85 3.27
N TRP A 304 5.18 26.33 4.41
CA TRP A 304 5.72 27.69 4.58
C TRP A 304 4.80 28.85 4.15
N GLY A 305 3.48 28.65 4.26
CA GLY A 305 2.46 29.63 3.90
C GLY A 305 2.07 29.62 2.41
N VAL A 306 2.65 28.74 1.59
CA VAL A 306 2.40 28.69 0.14
C VAL A 306 1.36 27.64 -0.22
N TYR A 307 1.42 26.45 0.40
CA TYR A 307 0.49 25.35 0.17
C TYR A 307 0.23 24.58 1.46
N ASN A 308 -0.97 24.06 1.65
CA ASN A 308 -1.29 23.34 2.88
C ASN A 308 -0.67 21.93 2.85
N GLY A 309 0.46 21.73 3.50
CA GLY A 309 0.94 20.40 3.92
C GLY A 309 0.48 20.06 5.33
N TRP A 310 0.51 18.79 5.73
CA TRP A 310 0.07 18.37 7.07
C TRP A 310 1.18 18.02 8.06
N GLY A 311 2.41 17.76 7.60
CA GLY A 311 3.60 17.49 8.41
C GLY A 311 3.40 16.37 9.43
N TYR A 312 2.76 15.26 9.07
CA TYR A 312 2.48 14.19 10.04
C TYR A 312 3.62 13.21 10.27
N PHE A 313 4.50 13.03 9.28
CA PHE A 313 5.58 12.06 9.33
C PHE A 313 6.92 12.79 9.25
N MET A 314 7.65 12.83 10.35
CA MET A 314 8.92 13.56 10.44
C MET A 314 10.07 12.59 10.70
N PRO A 315 11.13 12.57 9.88
CA PRO A 315 12.28 11.69 10.09
C PRO A 315 12.92 11.86 11.46
N THR A 316 13.51 10.81 12.00
CA THR A 316 14.27 10.83 13.26
C THR A 316 15.75 11.14 13.03
N GLU A 317 16.44 11.57 14.08
CA GLU A 317 17.90 11.66 14.10
C GLU A 317 18.54 10.28 13.87
N GLU A 318 17.93 9.21 14.37
CA GLU A 318 18.39 7.83 14.16
C GLU A 318 18.39 7.44 12.67
N LEU A 319 17.34 7.80 11.93
CA LEU A 319 17.32 7.58 10.49
C LEU A 319 18.32 8.50 9.77
N TYR A 320 18.41 9.76 10.15
CA TYR A 320 19.37 10.69 9.56
C TYR A 320 20.81 10.16 9.67
N ASN A 321 21.17 9.61 10.83
CA ASN A 321 22.51 9.08 11.11
C ASN A 321 22.74 7.66 10.57
N GLU A 322 21.71 6.99 10.06
CA GLU A 322 21.88 5.70 9.39
C GLU A 322 22.62 5.86 8.05
N PHE A 323 22.47 6.99 7.36
CA PHE A 323 23.11 7.20 6.07
C PHE A 323 24.63 7.31 6.20
N GLU A 324 25.37 6.54 5.38
CA GLU A 324 26.82 6.63 5.31
C GLU A 324 27.28 8.00 4.79
N ALA A 325 28.49 8.43 5.19
CA ALA A 325 29.09 9.63 4.63
C ALA A 325 29.28 9.46 3.10
N GLY A 326 28.76 10.41 2.33
CA GLY A 326 28.77 10.35 0.86
C GLY A 326 27.57 9.61 0.24
N ASP A 327 26.63 9.10 1.04
CA ASP A 327 25.39 8.52 0.53
C ASP A 327 24.45 9.60 -0.03
N TYR A 328 24.24 9.59 -1.35
CA TYR A 328 23.38 10.57 -2.03
C TYR A 328 21.89 10.41 -1.69
N ARG A 329 21.47 9.26 -1.17
CA ARG A 329 20.10 9.03 -0.73
C ARG A 329 19.72 9.90 0.46
N ARG A 330 20.67 10.32 1.30
CA ARG A 330 20.40 11.14 2.49
C ARG A 330 19.67 12.43 2.11
N SER A 331 20.22 13.22 1.19
CA SER A 331 19.60 14.47 0.72
C SER A 331 18.35 14.29 -0.12
N ALA A 332 18.21 13.14 -0.77
CA ALA A 332 17.00 12.82 -1.51
C ALA A 332 15.86 12.34 -0.59
N THR A 333 16.21 11.81 0.59
CA THR A 333 15.24 11.28 1.56
C THR A 333 14.84 12.29 2.61
N ILE A 334 15.77 13.07 3.17
CA ILE A 334 15.56 13.96 4.32
C ILE A 334 16.08 15.37 4.02
N LEU A 335 15.27 16.38 4.34
CA LEU A 335 15.71 17.77 4.51
C LEU A 335 16.10 18.02 5.96
N ASN A 336 17.33 18.51 6.16
CA ASN A 336 17.84 19.06 7.42
C ASN A 336 17.94 20.59 7.34
N PHE A 337 17.90 21.29 8.48
CA PHE A 337 18.06 22.74 8.51
C PHE A 337 19.30 23.19 7.72
N GLY A 338 19.12 24.19 6.87
CA GLY A 338 20.15 24.72 6.00
C GLY A 338 20.30 24.03 4.64
N ASP A 339 19.73 22.83 4.44
CA ASP A 339 19.74 22.13 3.15
C ASP A 339 19.02 22.95 2.08
N GLU A 340 19.61 23.03 0.89
CA GLU A 340 19.00 23.69 -0.26
C GLU A 340 17.98 22.77 -0.95
N PHE A 341 16.83 23.34 -1.32
CA PHE A 341 15.79 22.63 -2.07
C PHE A 341 14.96 23.62 -2.90
N GLN A 342 14.28 23.08 -3.90
CA GLN A 342 13.34 23.83 -4.74
C GLN A 342 11.92 23.70 -4.21
N PHE A 343 11.19 24.80 -4.15
CA PHE A 343 9.78 24.80 -3.77
C PHE A 343 9.06 26.00 -4.40
N TRP A 344 8.02 25.73 -5.18
CA TRP A 344 7.29 26.74 -5.96
C TRP A 344 8.18 27.54 -6.93
N GLY A 345 9.17 26.87 -7.55
CA GLY A 345 10.13 27.48 -8.47
C GLY A 345 11.21 28.35 -7.80
N GLU A 346 11.23 28.39 -6.46
CA GLU A 346 12.22 29.16 -5.70
C GLU A 346 13.25 28.26 -5.03
N ASN A 347 14.53 28.67 -5.08
CA ASN A 347 15.57 28.11 -4.22
C ASN A 347 15.32 28.52 -2.78
N ARG A 348 15.20 27.54 -1.88
CA ARG A 348 15.03 27.74 -0.44
C ARG A 348 16.09 26.99 0.33
N ARG A 349 16.38 27.47 1.53
CA ARG A 349 17.12 26.74 2.55
C ARG A 349 16.15 26.25 3.61
N TYR A 350 16.18 24.97 3.93
CA TYR A 350 15.21 24.37 4.83
C TYR A 350 15.34 24.97 6.24
N TYR A 351 14.18 25.33 6.78
CA TYR A 351 13.95 25.63 8.19
C TYR A 351 12.50 25.24 8.45
N SER A 352 12.16 25.02 9.72
CA SER A 352 10.80 24.64 10.09
C SER A 352 10.42 25.17 11.46
N THR A 353 9.30 25.90 11.51
CA THR A 353 8.67 26.31 12.76
C THR A 353 7.74 25.24 13.33
N ASN A 354 7.38 24.21 12.56
CA ASN A 354 6.47 23.15 12.99
C ASN A 354 7.17 21.82 13.31
N SER A 355 8.36 21.57 12.77
CA SER A 355 9.04 20.29 12.93
C SER A 355 9.38 20.03 14.39
N LEU A 356 9.02 18.82 14.82
CA LEU A 356 9.35 18.28 16.15
C LEU A 356 10.73 17.64 16.15
N SER A 357 11.20 17.11 15.01
CA SER A 357 12.49 16.44 14.92
C SER A 357 13.60 17.30 14.31
N GLY A 358 13.28 18.48 13.79
CA GLY A 358 14.23 19.30 13.01
C GLY A 358 14.39 18.83 11.56
N PHE A 359 13.62 17.82 11.14
CA PHE A 359 13.67 17.23 9.80
C PHE A 359 12.29 17.22 9.12
N GLN A 360 12.32 17.04 7.79
CA GLN A 360 11.19 16.65 6.94
C GLN A 360 11.67 15.60 5.93
N PHE A 361 10.78 14.73 5.44
CA PHE A 361 11.06 13.95 4.23
C PHE A 361 11.22 14.86 3.00
N ASN A 362 12.37 14.78 2.32
CA ASN A 362 12.57 15.34 0.98
C ASN A 362 12.05 14.41 -0.13
N LYS A 363 11.89 13.13 0.20
CA LYS A 363 11.29 12.14 -0.70
C LYS A 363 9.88 12.64 -1.09
N TYR A 364 9.53 12.54 -2.36
CA TYR A 364 8.28 13.03 -2.96
C TYR A 364 8.10 14.57 -3.04
N MET A 365 9.14 15.36 -2.77
CA MET A 365 9.06 16.83 -2.90
C MET A 365 9.14 17.35 -4.33
N ASP A 366 9.51 16.51 -5.31
CA ASP A 366 9.71 16.92 -6.71
C ASP A 366 8.49 17.68 -7.27
N ILE A 367 7.28 17.19 -7.01
CA ILE A 367 6.06 17.79 -7.54
C ILE A 367 5.82 19.23 -7.05
N TYR A 368 6.35 19.57 -5.88
CA TYR A 368 6.26 20.90 -5.29
C TYR A 368 7.41 21.83 -5.70
N SER A 369 8.39 21.33 -6.45
CA SER A 369 9.56 22.09 -6.88
C SER A 369 9.28 23.03 -8.06
N TYR A 370 8.32 22.67 -8.91
CA TYR A 370 7.94 23.40 -10.12
C TYR A 370 7.42 24.79 -9.79
N ASP A 371 7.58 25.74 -10.72
CA ASP A 371 6.87 27.01 -10.66
C ASP A 371 5.37 26.76 -10.85
N ASP A 372 4.53 27.43 -10.06
CA ASP A 372 3.06 27.33 -10.09
C ASP A 372 2.51 25.89 -10.34
N PRO A 373 2.78 24.92 -9.43
CA PRO A 373 2.37 23.53 -9.62
C PRO A 373 0.85 23.36 -9.68
N ILE A 374 0.07 24.32 -9.16
CA ILE A 374 -1.39 24.35 -9.30
C ILE A 374 -1.77 24.74 -10.73
N GLY A 375 -1.22 25.84 -11.26
CA GLY A 375 -1.48 26.29 -12.63
C GLY A 375 -1.03 25.28 -13.68
N ASN A 376 0.03 24.52 -13.38
CA ASN A 376 0.54 23.43 -14.22
C ASN A 376 -0.25 22.12 -14.09
N GLY A 377 -1.28 22.07 -13.25
CA GLY A 377 -2.13 20.89 -13.07
C GLY A 377 -1.42 19.70 -12.42
N LEU A 378 -0.37 19.96 -11.63
CA LEU A 378 0.43 18.94 -10.96
C LEU A 378 -0.14 18.55 -9.59
N ILE A 379 -0.81 19.50 -8.92
CA ILE A 379 -1.40 19.32 -7.59
C ILE A 379 -2.80 19.94 -7.52
N ASN A 380 -3.62 19.46 -6.58
CA ASN A 380 -4.95 20.02 -6.35
C ASN A 380 -4.87 21.46 -5.78
N ALA A 381 -5.67 22.38 -6.32
CA ALA A 381 -5.78 23.76 -5.81
C ALA A 381 -6.35 23.85 -4.39
N ASN A 382 -7.20 22.90 -3.99
CA ASN A 382 -7.65 22.74 -2.62
C ASN A 382 -6.56 22.03 -1.80
N GLY A 383 -5.83 22.82 -1.00
CA GLY A 383 -4.80 22.31 -0.10
C GLY A 383 -5.29 21.34 0.99
N ASP A 384 -6.60 21.18 1.21
CA ASP A 384 -7.11 20.11 2.10
C ASP A 384 -7.30 18.76 1.37
N ALA A 385 -7.31 18.76 0.04
CA ALA A 385 -7.43 17.55 -0.77
C ALA A 385 -6.10 16.81 -0.91
N LEU A 386 -4.97 17.55 -1.03
CA LEU A 386 -3.59 17.04 -1.09
C LEU A 386 -3.25 16.07 -2.23
N TYR A 387 -4.12 15.93 -3.22
CA TYR A 387 -3.86 15.04 -4.35
C TYR A 387 -2.83 15.65 -5.30
N THR A 388 -2.00 14.79 -5.88
CA THR A 388 -0.95 15.15 -6.84
C THR A 388 -0.94 14.15 -7.99
N VAL A 389 -0.40 14.54 -9.14
CA VAL A 389 -0.23 13.63 -10.28
C VAL A 389 0.87 12.58 -10.09
N TYR A 390 1.68 12.70 -9.03
CA TYR A 390 2.74 11.72 -8.73
C TYR A 390 2.15 10.37 -8.33
N ASP A 391 2.59 9.33 -9.02
CA ASP A 391 2.27 7.94 -8.69
C ASP A 391 2.97 7.50 -7.41
N MET A 392 2.20 7.04 -6.42
CA MET A 392 2.77 6.63 -5.14
C MET A 392 3.29 5.19 -5.21
N PRO A 393 4.61 4.94 -5.18
CA PRO A 393 5.14 3.59 -5.27
C PRO A 393 4.79 2.76 -4.03
N LEU A 394 4.29 1.55 -4.25
CA LEU A 394 4.02 0.55 -3.21
C LEU A 394 5.05 -0.59 -3.20
N LEU A 395 5.73 -0.78 -4.33
CA LEU A 395 6.86 -1.69 -4.51
C LEU A 395 7.68 -1.17 -5.70
N ARG A 396 9.01 -1.07 -5.54
CA ARG A 396 9.97 -0.71 -6.60
C ARG A 396 10.99 -1.81 -6.82
N TYR A 397 11.68 -1.78 -7.97
CA TYR A 397 12.69 -2.78 -8.30
C TYR A 397 13.82 -2.90 -7.26
N ALA A 398 14.22 -1.80 -6.60
CA ALA A 398 15.18 -1.85 -5.50
C ALA A 398 14.74 -2.77 -4.35
N GLU A 399 13.44 -2.81 -4.04
CA GLU A 399 12.92 -3.73 -3.01
C GLU A 399 13.03 -5.20 -3.47
N VAL A 400 12.84 -5.49 -4.76
CA VAL A 400 13.01 -6.84 -5.33
C VAL A 400 14.44 -7.34 -5.12
N LEU A 401 15.43 -6.51 -5.45
CA LEU A 401 16.85 -6.82 -5.24
C LEU A 401 17.15 -7.09 -3.76
N LEU A 402 16.61 -6.27 -2.86
CA LEU A 402 16.87 -6.41 -1.42
C LEU A 402 16.12 -7.59 -0.80
N MET A 403 14.95 -8.00 -1.34
CA MET A 403 14.29 -9.25 -0.95
C MET A 403 15.10 -10.47 -1.39
N GLU A 404 15.67 -10.43 -2.60
CA GLU A 404 16.53 -11.49 -3.10
C GLU A 404 17.81 -11.63 -2.27
N ALA A 405 18.48 -10.51 -1.96
CA ALA A 405 19.63 -10.48 -1.06
C ALA A 405 19.32 -11.09 0.31
N GLU A 406 18.16 -10.74 0.90
CA GLU A 406 17.69 -11.32 2.17
C GLU A 406 17.58 -12.82 2.10
N ALA A 407 16.90 -13.32 1.07
CA ALA A 407 16.71 -14.75 0.91
C ALA A 407 18.02 -15.50 0.71
N LYS A 408 18.95 -14.96 -0.11
CA LYS A 408 20.29 -15.55 -0.30
C LYS A 408 21.06 -15.61 1.02
N ILE A 409 21.15 -14.51 1.75
CA ILE A 409 21.83 -14.45 3.05
C ILE A 409 21.22 -15.46 4.04
N MET A 410 19.90 -15.55 4.09
CA MET A 410 19.19 -16.48 4.99
C MET A 410 19.38 -17.96 4.63
N MET A 411 19.75 -18.25 3.39
CA MET A 411 20.13 -19.60 2.93
C MET A 411 21.64 -19.87 3.04
N GLY A 412 22.44 -18.90 3.52
CA GLY A 412 23.90 -19.00 3.60
C GLY A 412 24.62 -18.73 2.29
N GLU A 413 23.93 -18.13 1.31
CA GLU A 413 24.48 -17.67 0.04
C GLU A 413 24.89 -16.18 0.13
N SER A 414 25.64 -15.70 -0.86
CA SER A 414 26.04 -14.28 -0.92
C SER A 414 24.91 -13.42 -1.51
N GLY A 415 24.51 -12.38 -0.78
CA GLY A 415 23.64 -11.31 -1.27
C GLY A 415 24.40 -10.06 -1.75
N ASP A 416 25.72 -10.18 -1.96
CA ASP A 416 26.59 -9.04 -2.26
C ASP A 416 26.21 -8.36 -3.57
N ALA A 417 25.81 -9.14 -4.58
CA ALA A 417 25.50 -8.62 -5.91
C ALA A 417 24.34 -7.63 -5.85
N GLU A 418 23.23 -8.03 -5.26
CA GLU A 418 22.01 -7.24 -5.18
C GLU A 418 22.18 -6.02 -4.26
N ILE A 419 22.84 -6.20 -3.11
CA ILE A 419 23.18 -5.08 -2.21
C ILE A 419 24.07 -4.08 -2.94
N ASN A 420 25.08 -4.54 -3.68
CA ASN A 420 26.01 -3.64 -4.36
C ASN A 420 25.38 -2.91 -5.55
N MET A 421 24.35 -3.47 -6.21
CA MET A 421 23.59 -2.72 -7.20
C MET A 421 22.96 -1.45 -6.58
N VAL A 422 22.34 -1.60 -5.40
CA VAL A 422 21.75 -0.48 -4.66
C VAL A 422 22.80 0.50 -4.16
N ARG A 423 23.91 -0.01 -3.60
CA ARG A 423 25.02 0.83 -3.09
C ARG A 423 25.71 1.64 -4.18
N ASN A 424 26.03 1.01 -5.30
CA ASN A 424 26.73 1.68 -6.39
C ASN A 424 25.88 2.83 -6.96
N ARG A 425 24.57 2.61 -7.14
CA ARG A 425 23.63 3.65 -7.55
C ARG A 425 23.61 4.82 -6.56
N ALA A 426 23.72 4.53 -5.26
CA ALA A 426 23.78 5.55 -4.21
C ALA A 426 25.15 6.26 -4.09
N GLY A 427 26.13 5.91 -4.93
CA GLY A 427 27.49 6.48 -4.92
C GLY A 427 28.42 5.87 -3.87
N LEU A 428 28.02 4.76 -3.27
CA LEU A 428 28.77 4.07 -2.23
C LEU A 428 29.64 2.96 -2.81
N ALA A 429 30.75 2.67 -2.13
CA ALA A 429 31.61 1.56 -2.49
C ALA A 429 30.90 0.20 -2.27
N ALA A 430 31.16 -0.73 -3.18
CA ALA A 430 30.75 -2.11 -3.05
C ALA A 430 31.34 -2.77 -1.79
N LYS A 431 30.54 -3.62 -1.15
CA LYS A 431 30.91 -4.45 -0.01
C LYS A 431 31.06 -5.92 -0.44
N THR A 432 31.78 -6.70 0.36
CA THR A 432 31.94 -8.15 0.16
C THR A 432 31.64 -8.89 1.45
N ASN A 433 31.09 -10.10 1.35
CA ASN A 433 30.62 -10.90 2.48
C ASN A 433 29.55 -10.16 3.31
N CYS A 434 28.60 -9.53 2.63
CA CYS A 434 27.49 -8.83 3.26
C CYS A 434 26.70 -9.79 4.14
N THR A 435 26.43 -9.33 5.36
CA THR A 435 25.65 -10.06 6.36
C THR A 435 24.22 -9.55 6.42
N LEU A 436 23.38 -10.19 7.24
CA LEU A 436 22.06 -9.66 7.53
C LEU A 436 22.12 -8.23 8.13
N VAL A 437 23.19 -7.87 8.85
CA VAL A 437 23.37 -6.50 9.37
C VAL A 437 23.53 -5.51 8.23
N ASP A 438 24.37 -5.83 7.23
CA ASP A 438 24.56 -5.00 6.04
C ASP A 438 23.26 -4.84 5.26
N LEU A 439 22.49 -5.92 5.12
CA LEU A 439 21.19 -5.87 4.47
C LEU A 439 20.18 -5.02 5.24
N LYS A 440 20.08 -5.19 6.56
CA LYS A 440 19.16 -4.41 7.41
C LYS A 440 19.44 -2.90 7.30
N HIS A 441 20.73 -2.54 7.29
CA HIS A 441 21.19 -1.19 7.01
C HIS A 441 20.75 -0.73 5.61
N GLU A 442 21.12 -1.48 4.56
CA GLU A 442 20.85 -1.10 3.17
C GLU A 442 19.36 -0.94 2.87
N ARG A 443 18.51 -1.84 3.40
CA ARG A 443 17.06 -1.74 3.31
C ARG A 443 16.51 -0.48 3.96
N ARG A 444 17.04 -0.12 5.14
CA ARG A 444 16.59 1.06 5.88
C ARG A 444 16.86 2.35 5.09
N VAL A 445 18.08 2.53 4.58
CA VAL A 445 18.45 3.75 3.86
C VAL A 445 17.87 3.85 2.46
N GLU A 446 17.62 2.72 1.78
CA GLU A 446 17.01 2.68 0.45
C GLU A 446 15.48 2.92 0.50
N LEU A 447 14.79 2.42 1.52
CA LEU A 447 13.32 2.33 1.54
C LEU A 447 12.65 3.22 2.60
N ALA A 448 13.41 4.09 3.26
CA ALA A 448 12.90 5.02 4.26
C ALA A 448 11.76 5.92 3.70
N GLY A 449 10.67 6.04 4.45
CA GLY A 449 9.48 6.80 4.05
C GLY A 449 8.60 6.13 2.98
N GLU A 450 8.80 4.83 2.71
CA GLU A 450 8.04 4.09 1.70
C GLU A 450 7.14 3.00 2.31
N PHE A 451 6.24 2.45 1.47
CA PHE A 451 5.38 1.31 1.82
C PHE A 451 6.12 -0.04 1.91
N ALA A 452 7.45 -0.05 1.84
CA ALA A 452 8.30 -1.20 2.18
C ALA A 452 8.13 -1.67 3.64
N ASN A 453 7.66 -0.78 4.52
CA ASN A 453 7.18 -1.07 5.87
C ASN A 453 8.29 -1.50 6.87
N ARG A 454 9.10 -0.50 7.29
CA ARG A 454 10.14 -0.64 8.33
C ARG A 454 9.65 -1.37 9.59
N HIS A 455 8.41 -1.14 10.03
CA HIS A 455 7.85 -1.83 11.18
C HIS A 455 7.78 -3.35 10.94
N ARG A 456 7.30 -3.81 9.79
CA ARG A 456 7.23 -5.24 9.47
C ARG A 456 8.61 -5.89 9.30
N ASP A 457 9.58 -5.16 8.75
CA ASP A 457 10.97 -5.60 8.70
C ASP A 457 11.51 -5.88 10.11
N LEU A 458 11.36 -4.93 11.04
CA LEU A 458 11.78 -5.09 12.44
C LEU A 458 11.08 -6.26 13.15
N VAL A 459 9.78 -6.46 12.89
CA VAL A 459 9.01 -7.58 13.47
C VAL A 459 9.53 -8.92 12.96
N ARG A 460 9.69 -9.07 11.64
CA ARG A 460 10.17 -10.31 11.02
C ARG A 460 11.57 -10.69 11.48
N TRP A 461 12.45 -9.71 11.65
CA TRP A 461 13.82 -9.94 12.09
C TRP A 461 13.94 -10.19 13.59
N GLY A 462 12.88 -9.95 14.37
CA GLY A 462 12.89 -10.07 15.82
C GLY A 462 13.51 -8.87 16.55
N ASP A 463 13.80 -7.78 15.83
CA ASP A 463 14.49 -6.60 16.37
C ASP A 463 13.53 -5.59 17.03
N ALA A 464 12.22 -5.69 16.76
CA ALA A 464 11.22 -4.67 17.13
C ALA A 464 11.23 -4.30 18.62
N LYS A 465 11.31 -5.28 19.52
CA LYS A 465 11.31 -5.04 20.98
C LYS A 465 12.51 -4.20 21.40
N ASP A 466 13.70 -4.58 20.95
CA ASP A 466 14.95 -3.93 21.34
C ASP A 466 15.00 -2.51 20.75
N VAL A 467 14.64 -2.34 19.48
CA VAL A 467 14.57 -1.03 18.82
C VAL A 467 13.56 -0.11 19.50
N TYR A 468 12.36 -0.58 19.81
CA TYR A 468 11.31 0.26 20.40
C TYR A 468 11.53 0.56 21.89
N SER A 469 12.41 -0.19 22.56
CA SER A 469 12.85 0.11 23.93
C SER A 469 13.82 1.29 24.03
N GLN A 470 14.26 1.84 22.89
CA GLN A 470 15.10 3.04 22.84
C GLN A 470 14.26 4.30 22.57
N PRO A 471 14.62 5.46 23.15
CA PRO A 471 14.04 6.74 22.76
C PRO A 471 14.45 7.14 21.34
N LEU A 472 13.68 8.03 20.72
CA LEU A 472 13.99 8.64 19.43
C LEU A 472 14.37 10.10 19.63
N HIS A 473 15.30 10.59 18.81
CA HIS A 473 15.85 11.93 18.94
C HIS A 473 15.58 12.81 17.72
N GLY A 474 15.72 14.11 17.93
CA GLY A 474 15.66 15.13 16.90
C GLY A 474 16.55 16.33 17.24
N ARG A 475 16.67 17.23 16.26
CA ARG A 475 17.45 18.47 16.36
C ARG A 475 16.55 19.62 16.77
N ILE A 476 16.75 20.14 17.97
CA ILE A 476 16.01 21.27 18.51
C ILE A 476 16.81 22.55 18.25
N HIS A 477 16.40 23.28 17.21
CA HIS A 477 17.04 24.53 16.81
C HIS A 477 16.66 25.69 17.75
N SER A 478 17.66 26.47 18.12
CA SER A 478 17.52 27.66 18.99
C SER A 478 16.71 28.79 18.34
N ASP A 479 16.78 28.93 17.01
CA ASP A 479 15.95 29.77 16.17
C ASP A 479 15.40 28.97 14.99
N LYS A 480 14.14 28.55 15.12
CA LYS A 480 13.43 27.75 14.11
C LYS A 480 13.18 28.49 12.77
N THR A 481 13.46 29.79 12.68
CA THR A 481 13.32 30.58 11.45
C THR A 481 14.64 30.82 10.73
N ASN A 482 15.77 30.49 11.37
CA ASN A 482 17.10 30.63 10.80
C ASN A 482 17.61 29.25 10.31
N PRO A 483 17.81 29.06 8.99
CA PRO A 483 18.37 27.82 8.44
C PRO A 483 19.77 27.47 8.99
N ASP A 484 20.53 28.47 9.47
CA ASP A 484 21.87 28.31 10.05
C ASP A 484 21.84 28.21 11.58
N SER A 485 20.67 28.02 12.19
CA SER A 485 20.54 28.00 13.65
C SER A 485 21.29 26.82 14.26
N ASP A 486 22.03 27.10 15.34
CA ASP A 486 22.55 26.07 16.23
C ASP A 486 21.40 25.23 16.82
N TYR A 487 21.67 23.95 17.08
CA TYR A 487 20.72 22.99 17.65
C TYR A 487 21.35 22.12 18.74
N THR A 488 20.48 21.53 19.56
CA THR A 488 20.77 20.42 20.47
C THR A 488 20.09 19.15 19.95
N VAL A 489 20.70 17.98 20.18
CA VAL A 489 20.02 16.70 19.96
C VAL A 489 19.28 16.34 21.24
N GLU A 490 17.96 16.21 21.15
CA GLU A 490 17.09 15.95 22.30
C GLU A 490 16.17 14.76 22.03
N GLU A 491 15.75 14.09 23.09
CA GLU A 491 14.70 13.08 23.03
C GLU A 491 13.37 13.75 22.63
N ILE A 492 12.79 13.29 21.52
CA ILE A 492 11.51 13.79 20.98
C ILE A 492 10.39 12.76 21.06
N TRP A 493 10.75 11.49 21.30
CA TRP A 493 9.80 10.42 21.56
C TRP A 493 10.41 9.44 22.57
N PRO A 494 9.74 9.17 23.70
CA PRO A 494 10.29 8.29 24.72
C PRO A 494 10.36 6.84 24.25
N ALA A 495 11.17 6.04 24.95
CA ALA A 495 11.15 4.60 24.83
C ALA A 495 9.73 4.05 25.01
N ARG A 496 9.37 3.05 24.20
CA ARG A 496 8.01 2.49 24.14
C ARG A 496 7.99 1.07 24.67
N ASN A 497 6.84 0.68 25.23
CA ASN A 497 6.63 -0.69 25.65
C ASN A 497 6.10 -1.51 24.47
N TYR A 498 6.96 -2.33 23.87
CA TYR A 498 6.56 -3.26 22.83
C TYR A 498 6.59 -4.70 23.35
N ASP A 499 5.45 -5.38 23.27
CA ASP A 499 5.32 -6.79 23.61
C ASP A 499 5.17 -7.63 22.34
N PRO A 500 6.19 -8.41 21.93
CA PRO A 500 6.12 -9.28 20.76
C PRO A 500 5.00 -10.32 20.82
N GLU A 501 4.50 -10.68 22.01
CA GLU A 501 3.39 -11.63 22.13
C GLU A 501 2.05 -11.02 21.69
N ILE A 502 1.95 -9.70 21.66
CA ILE A 502 0.73 -8.94 21.35
C ILE A 502 0.92 -8.12 20.06
N HIS A 503 1.98 -7.30 20.02
CA HIS A 503 2.16 -6.21 19.05
C HIS A 503 2.81 -6.64 17.73
N ASN A 504 3.22 -7.91 17.57
CA ASN A 504 3.69 -8.45 16.28
C ASN A 504 2.61 -8.45 15.19
N VAL A 505 1.35 -8.21 15.57
CA VAL A 505 0.23 -7.93 14.68
C VAL A 505 -0.59 -6.78 15.27
N TRP A 506 -1.25 -6.04 14.40
CA TRP A 506 -2.12 -4.96 14.84
C TRP A 506 -3.46 -5.49 15.33
N ILE A 507 -4.09 -4.74 16.24
CA ILE A 507 -5.45 -5.00 16.71
C ILE A 507 -6.44 -4.97 15.54
N ILE A 508 -7.37 -5.93 15.48
CA ILE A 508 -8.48 -5.89 14.52
C ILE A 508 -9.47 -4.80 14.98
N PRO A 509 -9.93 -3.89 14.10
CA PRO A 509 -10.87 -2.85 14.48
C PRO A 509 -12.14 -3.41 15.14
N ASN A 510 -12.62 -2.78 16.21
CA ASN A 510 -13.77 -3.28 16.99
C ASN A 510 -15.05 -3.39 16.13
N GLU A 511 -15.24 -2.48 15.18
CA GLU A 511 -16.37 -2.53 14.25
C GLU A 511 -16.33 -3.74 13.33
N VAL A 512 -15.14 -4.20 12.92
CA VAL A 512 -14.98 -5.43 12.14
C VAL A 512 -15.41 -6.64 12.97
N ILE A 513 -14.98 -6.72 14.23
CA ILE A 513 -15.37 -7.81 15.15
C ILE A 513 -16.89 -7.80 15.37
N LYS A 514 -17.48 -6.64 15.67
CA LYS A 514 -18.92 -6.49 15.90
C LYS A 514 -19.75 -6.90 14.68
N SER A 515 -19.31 -6.53 13.48
CA SER A 515 -20.06 -6.78 12.24
C SER A 515 -19.88 -8.18 11.65
N SER A 516 -18.72 -8.82 11.87
CA SER A 516 -18.39 -10.13 11.27
C SER A 516 -18.45 -11.30 12.26
N GLY A 517 -18.34 -11.04 13.56
CA GLY A 517 -18.29 -12.08 14.59
C GLY A 517 -16.96 -12.83 14.68
N ILE A 518 -15.90 -12.36 14.00
CA ILE A 518 -14.57 -12.96 14.13
C ILE A 518 -13.93 -12.64 15.48
N GLU A 519 -13.03 -13.51 15.92
CA GLU A 519 -12.28 -13.31 17.17
C GLU A 519 -11.17 -12.26 17.02
N GLN A 520 -10.82 -11.59 18.12
CA GLN A 520 -9.68 -10.68 18.21
C GLN A 520 -8.34 -11.45 18.20
N ASN A 521 -7.26 -10.77 17.84
CA ASN A 521 -5.90 -11.27 18.02
C ASN A 521 -5.56 -11.51 19.50
N LYS A 522 -4.71 -12.49 19.77
CA LYS A 522 -4.34 -12.86 21.14
C LYS A 522 -3.66 -11.67 21.84
N GLY A 523 -4.14 -11.36 23.04
CA GLY A 523 -3.57 -10.32 23.91
C GLY A 523 -4.12 -8.91 23.69
N TRP A 524 -4.88 -8.69 22.62
CA TRP A 524 -5.58 -7.43 22.34
C TRP A 524 -6.97 -7.35 22.96
#